data_AF-A0A0K3BJI9-F1
#
_entry.id   AF-A0A0K3BJI9-F1
#
_cell.length_a   1.000
_cell.length_b   1.000
_cell.length_c   1.000
_cell.angle_alpha   90.00
_cell.angle_beta   90.00
_cell.angle_gamma   90.00
#
_symmetry.space_group_name_H-M   'P 1'
#
loop_
_entity.id
_entity.type
_entity.pdbx_description
1 polymer ?
#
loop_
_entity_poly.entity_id
_entity_poly.type
_entity_poly.pdbx_seq_one_letter_code
_entity_poly.pdbx_strand_id
1 'polypeptide(L)'
;MTTPQRRRAMAEQLLRAHRDLRQQLARLRADVGTGELGHSLITHCLAYCDSLHGHHSKEDGALAQLGDELGSVLERVRREHHMVADALGEIRRLLAAPTPAAELKTRLDQLADQLEDHFAYEEEQLLPALSA
;
A
#
# COMPACT_ATOMS: atom_id res chain seq x y z
N MET A 1 -5.43 -21.18 -16.23
CA MET A 1 -4.10 -21.29 -15.59
C MET A 1 -3.19 -20.17 -16.11
N THR A 2 -2.53 -19.44 -15.22
CA THR A 2 -1.61 -18.33 -15.53
C THR A 2 -0.29 -18.88 -16.10
N THR A 3 0.20 -18.32 -17.22
CA THR A 3 1.47 -18.78 -17.84
C THR A 3 2.69 -18.37 -16.99
N PRO A 4 3.83 -19.09 -17.05
CA PRO A 4 5.05 -18.71 -16.32
C PRO A 4 5.53 -17.28 -16.61
N GLN A 5 5.43 -16.85 -17.87
CA GLN A 5 5.76 -15.47 -18.27
C GLN A 5 4.84 -14.44 -17.60
N ARG A 6 3.54 -14.75 -17.47
CA ARG A 6 2.58 -13.87 -16.79
C ARG A 6 2.86 -13.79 -15.29
N ARG A 7 3.24 -14.90 -14.64
CA ARG A 7 3.62 -14.88 -13.22
C ARG A 7 4.87 -14.05 -12.96
N ARG A 8 5.92 -14.17 -13.79
CA ARG A 8 7.11 -13.28 -13.69
C ARG A 8 6.76 -11.81 -13.86
N ALA A 9 5.93 -11.48 -14.85
CA ALA A 9 5.47 -10.11 -15.03
C ALA A 9 4.72 -9.57 -13.80
N MET A 10 3.92 -10.41 -13.13
CA MET A 10 3.26 -10.06 -11.87
C MET A 10 4.27 -9.82 -10.74
N ALA A 11 5.27 -10.70 -10.57
CA ALA A 11 6.31 -10.53 -9.55
C ALA A 11 7.07 -9.20 -9.72
N GLU A 12 7.45 -8.86 -10.95
CA GLU A 12 8.12 -7.61 -11.22
C GLU A 12 7.20 -6.39 -11.01
N GLN A 13 5.91 -6.50 -11.36
CA GLN A 13 4.95 -5.44 -11.15
C GLN A 13 4.73 -5.17 -9.65
N LEU A 14 4.65 -6.22 -8.84
CA LEU A 14 4.54 -6.13 -7.38
C LEU A 14 5.72 -5.34 -6.80
N LEU A 15 6.94 -5.77 -7.10
CA LEU A 15 8.16 -5.11 -6.62
C LEU A 15 8.28 -3.65 -7.05
N ARG A 16 7.85 -3.32 -8.27
CA ARG A 16 7.82 -1.93 -8.76
C ARG A 16 6.81 -1.10 -7.97
N ALA A 17 5.58 -1.60 -7.82
CA ALA A 17 4.53 -0.92 -7.06
C ALA A 17 4.96 -0.65 -5.62
N HIS A 18 5.51 -1.64 -4.93
CA HIS A 18 5.96 -1.47 -3.54
C HIS A 18 7.07 -0.44 -3.40
N ARG A 19 8.05 -0.44 -4.31
CA ARG A 19 9.13 0.55 -4.31
C ARG A 19 8.59 1.96 -4.50
N ASP A 20 7.68 2.15 -5.46
CA ASP A 20 7.09 3.45 -5.75
C ASP A 20 6.22 3.95 -4.59
N LEU A 21 5.45 3.06 -3.96
CA LEU A 21 4.61 3.38 -2.81
C LEU A 21 5.45 3.77 -1.57
N ARG A 22 6.53 3.03 -1.29
CA ARG A 22 7.49 3.39 -0.22
C ARG A 22 8.08 4.78 -0.44
N GLN A 23 8.51 5.07 -1.67
CA GLN A 23 9.09 6.39 -2.00
C GLN A 23 8.08 7.52 -1.88
N GLN A 24 6.85 7.32 -2.34
CA GLN A 24 5.78 8.33 -2.23
C GLN A 24 5.44 8.63 -0.76
N LEU A 25 5.27 7.60 0.07
CA LEU A 25 4.97 7.79 1.49
C LEU A 25 6.11 8.48 2.24
N ALA A 26 7.36 8.14 1.93
CA ALA A 26 8.52 8.81 2.52
C ALA A 26 8.54 10.31 2.21
N ARG A 27 8.20 10.70 0.97
CA ARG A 27 8.10 12.13 0.58
C ARG A 27 6.97 12.82 1.32
N LEU A 28 5.77 12.22 1.36
CA LEU A 28 4.64 12.77 2.10
C LEU A 28 4.99 13.05 3.56
N ARG A 29 5.63 12.08 4.23
CA ARG A 29 6.04 12.20 5.64
C ARG A 29 7.08 13.31 5.87
N ALA A 30 7.97 13.53 4.91
CA ALA A 30 8.97 14.60 4.97
C ALA A 30 8.36 15.98 4.73
N ASP A 31 7.31 16.04 3.91
CA ASP A 31 6.65 17.31 3.57
C ASP A 31 5.78 17.82 4.73
N VAL A 32 5.23 16.96 5.61
CA VAL A 32 4.39 17.39 6.74
C VAL A 32 5.14 18.33 7.70
N GLY A 33 4.61 19.54 7.93
CA GLY A 33 5.12 20.52 8.90
C GLY A 33 6.06 21.60 8.35
N THR A 34 6.36 21.60 7.04
CA THR A 34 7.27 22.56 6.38
C THR A 34 6.68 23.95 6.10
N GLY A 35 5.46 24.26 6.56
CA GLY A 35 4.91 25.63 6.60
C GLY A 35 4.06 26.09 5.39
N GLU A 36 4.06 25.37 4.26
CA GLU A 36 3.26 25.71 3.05
C GLU A 36 2.20 24.64 2.68
N LEU A 37 1.62 23.95 3.67
CA LEU A 37 0.84 22.74 3.42
C LEU A 37 -0.65 22.99 3.61
N GLY A 38 -1.23 23.72 2.66
CA GLY A 38 -2.68 23.83 2.56
C GLY A 38 -3.25 22.78 1.61
N HIS A 39 -2.96 22.91 0.32
CA HIS A 39 -3.63 22.12 -0.73
C HIS A 39 -2.74 21.10 -1.44
N SER A 40 -1.45 21.39 -1.63
CA SER A 40 -0.53 20.48 -2.33
C SER A 40 -0.34 19.17 -1.57
N LEU A 41 -0.09 19.24 -0.26
CA LEU A 41 0.04 18.05 0.60
C LEU A 41 -1.25 17.23 0.64
N ILE A 42 -2.41 17.87 0.78
CA ILE A 42 -3.70 17.18 0.76
C ILE A 42 -3.87 16.44 -0.57
N THR A 43 -3.57 17.11 -1.68
CA THR A 43 -3.66 16.52 -3.02
C THR A 43 -2.73 15.31 -3.16
N HIS A 44 -1.47 15.43 -2.72
CA HIS A 44 -0.51 14.32 -2.77
C HIS A 44 -0.91 13.17 -1.84
N CYS A 45 -1.38 13.45 -0.63
CA CYS A 45 -1.86 12.43 0.30
C CYS A 45 -3.07 11.68 -0.27
N LEU A 46 -4.04 12.39 -0.87
CA LEU A 46 -5.20 11.76 -1.51
C LEU A 46 -4.79 10.90 -2.71
N ALA A 47 -3.91 11.41 -3.58
CA ALA A 47 -3.38 10.66 -4.72
C ALA A 47 -2.64 9.38 -4.26
N TYR A 48 -1.87 9.47 -3.18
CA TYR A 48 -1.24 8.31 -2.57
C TYR A 48 -2.27 7.30 -2.03
N CYS A 49 -3.30 7.77 -1.32
CA CYS A 49 -4.37 6.91 -0.83
C CYS A 49 -5.10 6.19 -1.98
N ASP A 50 -5.36 6.86 -3.10
CA ASP A 50 -5.97 6.27 -4.30
C ASP A 50 -5.03 5.24 -4.95
N SER A 51 -3.74 5.56 -5.06
CA SER A 51 -2.72 4.69 -5.63
C SER A 51 -2.58 3.38 -4.85
N LEU A 52 -2.45 3.47 -3.53
CA LEU A 52 -2.31 2.31 -2.64
C LEU A 52 -3.58 1.45 -2.64
N HIS A 53 -4.75 2.06 -2.57
CA HIS A 53 -6.02 1.32 -2.67
C HIS A 53 -6.16 0.61 -4.03
N GLY A 54 -5.78 1.29 -5.12
CA GLY A 54 -5.80 0.72 -6.46
C GLY A 54 -4.79 -0.41 -6.67
N HIS A 55 -3.63 -0.35 -6.00
CA HIS A 55 -2.66 -1.45 -5.94
C HIS A 55 -3.28 -2.69 -5.28
N HIS A 56 -3.72 -2.58 -4.02
CA HIS A 56 -4.31 -3.71 -3.28
C HIS A 56 -5.53 -4.31 -3.97
N SER A 57 -6.40 -3.47 -4.56
CA SER A 57 -7.59 -3.97 -5.28
C SER A 57 -7.23 -4.82 -6.51
N LYS A 58 -6.17 -4.44 -7.24
CA LYS A 58 -5.68 -5.21 -8.39
C LYS A 58 -5.01 -6.50 -7.95
N GLU A 59 -4.26 -6.42 -6.85
CA GLU A 59 -3.60 -7.57 -6.24
C GLU A 59 -4.61 -8.60 -5.76
N ASP A 60 -5.62 -8.22 -4.99
CA ASP A 60 -6.69 -9.12 -4.53
C ASP A 60 -7.35 -9.88 -5.68
N GLY A 61 -7.66 -9.16 -6.77
CA GLY A 61 -8.23 -9.74 -7.98
C GLY A 61 -7.29 -10.70 -8.70
N ALA A 62 -5.99 -10.43 -8.69
CA ALA A 62 -4.98 -11.32 -9.28
C ALA A 62 -4.71 -12.54 -8.41
N LEU A 63 -4.63 -12.38 -7.09
CA LEU A 63 -4.40 -13.43 -6.11
C LEU A 63 -5.55 -14.43 -6.06
N ALA A 64 -6.80 -13.98 -6.24
CA ALA A 64 -7.96 -14.87 -6.37
C ALA A 64 -7.83 -15.91 -7.50
N GLN A 65 -6.96 -15.65 -8.49
CA GLN A 65 -6.75 -16.54 -9.65
C GLN A 65 -5.60 -17.54 -9.46
N LEU A 66 -4.86 -17.50 -8.33
CA LEU A 66 -3.64 -18.31 -8.12
C LEU A 66 -3.88 -19.71 -7.51
N GLY A 67 -5.11 -20.03 -7.06
CA GLY A 67 -5.47 -21.36 -6.54
C GLY A 67 -5.13 -21.60 -5.06
N ASP A 68 -5.46 -22.80 -4.56
CA ASP A 68 -5.53 -23.10 -3.11
C ASP A 68 -4.17 -23.28 -2.41
N GLU A 69 -3.06 -23.44 -3.13
CA GLU A 69 -1.74 -23.72 -2.54
C GLU A 69 -1.22 -22.59 -1.63
N LEU A 70 -1.69 -21.36 -1.83
CA LEU A 70 -1.31 -20.18 -1.04
C LEU A 70 -2.35 -19.81 0.03
N GLY A 71 -3.34 -20.66 0.29
CA GLY A 71 -4.55 -20.33 1.07
C GLY A 71 -4.31 -19.43 2.30
N SER A 72 -3.46 -19.86 3.26
CA SER A 72 -3.21 -19.06 4.47
C SER A 72 -2.44 -17.76 4.23
N VAL A 73 -1.59 -17.71 3.21
CA VAL A 73 -0.85 -16.51 2.80
C VAL A 73 -1.83 -15.48 2.24
N LEU A 74 -2.68 -15.88 1.29
CA LEU A 74 -3.66 -14.99 0.67
C LEU A 74 -4.68 -14.46 1.69
N GLU A 75 -5.10 -15.30 2.63
CA GLU A 75 -5.99 -14.87 3.71
C GLU A 75 -5.34 -13.84 4.63
N ARG A 76 -4.03 -13.95 4.89
CA ARG A 76 -3.30 -12.93 5.65
C ARG A 76 -3.20 -11.62 4.88
N VAL A 77 -2.79 -11.68 3.62
CA VAL A 77 -2.67 -10.50 2.73
C VAL A 77 -3.98 -9.72 2.66
N ARG A 78 -5.11 -10.40 2.41
CA ARG A 78 -6.44 -9.76 2.37
C ARG A 78 -6.82 -9.07 3.68
N ARG A 79 -6.51 -9.70 4.83
CA ARG A 79 -6.76 -9.06 6.13
C ARG A 79 -5.91 -7.80 6.31
N GLU A 80 -4.65 -7.84 5.92
CA GLU A 80 -3.75 -6.68 5.99
C GLU A 80 -4.21 -5.56 5.03
N HIS A 81 -4.71 -5.90 3.83
CA HIS A 81 -5.32 -4.94 2.91
C HIS A 81 -6.51 -4.21 3.54
N HIS A 82 -7.39 -4.91 4.24
CA HIS A 82 -8.51 -4.28 4.95
C HIS A 82 -8.04 -3.32 6.05
N MET A 83 -7.04 -3.73 6.85
CA MET A 83 -6.46 -2.85 7.87
C MET A 83 -5.83 -1.59 7.25
N VAL A 84 -5.14 -1.72 6.12
CA VAL A 84 -4.58 -0.57 5.39
C VAL A 84 -5.71 0.33 4.86
N ALA A 85 -6.78 -0.25 4.32
CA ALA A 85 -7.93 0.51 3.83
C ALA A 85 -8.58 1.35 4.95
N ASP A 86 -8.72 0.78 6.16
CA ASP A 86 -9.23 1.49 7.33
C ASP A 86 -8.30 2.65 7.74
N ALA A 87 -6.98 2.43 7.74
CA ALA A 87 -5.99 3.47 8.04
C ALA A 87 -6.05 4.61 7.01
N LEU A 88 -6.17 4.30 5.72
CA LEU A 88 -6.34 5.29 4.65
C LEU A 88 -7.66 6.06 4.81
N GLY A 89 -8.74 5.39 5.20
CA GLY A 89 -10.03 6.03 5.50
C GLY A 89 -9.92 7.05 6.63
N GLU A 90 -9.10 6.76 7.65
CA GLU A 90 -8.86 7.73 8.71
C GLU A 90 -8.00 8.91 8.30
N ILE A 91 -6.92 8.68 7.55
CA ILE A 91 -6.10 9.75 6.99
C ILE A 91 -6.96 10.69 6.13
N ARG A 92 -7.87 10.15 5.30
CA ARG A 92 -8.81 10.96 4.52
C ARG A 92 -9.73 11.81 5.40
N ARG A 93 -10.23 11.26 6.51
CA ARG A 93 -11.06 12.02 7.47
C ARG A 93 -10.27 13.16 8.10
N LEU A 94 -9.02 12.92 8.47
CA LEU A 94 -8.13 13.96 9.01
C LEU A 94 -7.85 15.07 7.99
N LEU A 95 -7.66 14.73 6.71
CA LEU A 95 -7.45 15.71 5.65
C LEU A 95 -8.70 16.55 5.33
N ALA A 96 -9.89 16.06 5.65
CA ALA A 96 -11.16 16.76 5.45
C ALA A 96 -11.52 17.72 6.60
N ALA A 97 -10.74 17.74 7.68
CA ALA A 97 -10.96 18.55 8.87
C ALA A 97 -9.75 19.48 9.13
N PRO A 98 -9.89 20.55 9.92
CA PRO A 98 -8.76 21.36 10.37
C PRO A 98 -7.92 20.59 11.39
N THR A 99 -7.15 19.62 10.90
CA THR A 99 -6.32 18.71 11.71
C THR A 99 -4.92 19.29 11.91
N PRO A 100 -4.36 19.23 13.14
CA PRO A 100 -2.97 19.60 13.38
C PRO A 100 -2.00 18.76 12.53
N ALA A 101 -0.99 19.38 11.94
CA ALA A 101 0.01 18.69 11.12
C ALA A 101 0.70 17.53 11.88
N ALA A 102 0.91 17.67 13.19
CA ALA A 102 1.49 16.62 14.03
C ALA A 102 0.63 15.35 14.05
N GLU A 103 -0.70 15.47 14.09
CA GLU A 103 -1.61 14.33 14.11
C GLU A 103 -1.60 13.58 12.78
N LEU A 104 -1.66 14.31 11.66
CA LEU A 104 -1.51 13.73 10.32
C LEU A 104 -0.16 13.02 10.18
N LYS A 105 0.93 13.64 10.68
CA LYS A 105 2.26 13.03 10.66
C LYS A 105 2.28 11.71 11.43
N THR A 106 1.72 11.66 12.63
CA THR A 106 1.63 10.43 13.43
C THR A 106 0.90 9.32 12.67
N ARG A 107 -0.22 9.62 12.00
CA ARG A 107 -0.95 8.61 11.21
C ARG A 107 -0.18 8.14 9.99
N LEU A 108 0.54 9.02 9.31
CA LEU A 108 1.39 8.64 8.18
C LEU A 108 2.62 7.82 8.63
N ASP A 109 3.18 8.11 9.81
CA ASP A 109 4.26 7.31 10.40
C ASP A 109 3.75 5.89 10.74
N GLN A 110 2.58 5.75 11.37
CA GLN A 110 1.97 4.45 11.65
C GLN A 110 1.65 3.65 10.38
N LEU A 111 1.12 4.33 9.35
CA LEU A 111 0.86 3.68 8.06
C LEU A 111 2.15 3.19 7.41
N ALA A 112 3.25 3.94 7.53
CA ALA A 112 4.54 3.51 6.98
C ALA A 112 5.05 2.23 7.64
N ASP A 113 4.97 2.14 8.97
CA ASP A 113 5.40 0.95 9.70
C ASP A 113 4.55 -0.27 9.30
N GLN A 114 3.22 -0.10 9.25
CA GLN A 114 2.30 -1.15 8.82
C GLN A 114 2.55 -1.63 7.38
N LEU A 115 2.81 -0.71 6.46
CA LEU A 115 3.06 -1.05 5.06
C LEU A 115 4.41 -1.71 4.86
N GLU A 116 5.43 -1.35 5.64
CA GLU A 116 6.72 -2.02 5.54
C GLU A 116 6.60 -3.49 5.93
N ASP A 117 5.95 -3.78 7.06
CA ASP A 117 5.72 -5.16 7.51
C ASP A 117 4.88 -5.96 6.51
N HIS A 118 3.84 -5.34 5.95
CA HIS A 118 2.96 -5.93 4.95
C HIS A 118 3.71 -6.25 3.64
N PHE A 119 4.38 -5.26 3.05
CA PHE A 119 5.13 -5.45 1.80
C PHE A 119 6.26 -6.46 1.96
N ALA A 120 6.96 -6.45 3.09
CA ALA A 120 8.01 -7.45 3.36
C ALA A 120 7.44 -8.87 3.40
N TYR A 121 6.28 -9.06 4.05
CA TYR A 121 5.62 -10.36 4.08
C TYR A 121 5.14 -10.82 2.70
N GLU A 122 4.52 -9.93 1.93
CA GLU A 122 4.08 -10.26 0.57
C GLU A 122 5.24 -10.63 -0.35
N GLU A 123 6.31 -9.84 -0.33
CA GLU A 123 7.50 -10.10 -1.13
C GLU A 123 8.13 -11.45 -0.75
N GLU A 124 8.22 -11.76 0.53
CA GLU A 124 8.76 -13.04 1.01
C GLU A 124 7.91 -14.24 0.56
N GLN A 125 6.58 -14.15 0.65
CA GLN A 125 5.70 -15.30 0.43
C GLN A 125 5.23 -15.47 -1.02
N LEU A 126 5.01 -14.37 -1.76
CA LEU A 126 4.43 -14.42 -3.10
C LEU A 126 5.49 -14.53 -4.19
N LEU A 127 6.67 -13.92 -4.02
CA LEU A 127 7.71 -13.96 -5.06
C LEU A 127 8.17 -15.38 -5.43
N PRO A 128 8.35 -16.33 -4.49
CA PRO A 128 8.70 -17.71 -4.84
C PRO A 128 7.66 -18.36 -5.76
N ALA A 129 6.37 -18.15 -5.49
CA ALA A 129 5.28 -18.71 -6.29
C ALA A 129 5.13 -18.01 -7.66
N LEU A 130 5.43 -16.71 -7.73
CA LEU A 130 5.30 -15.92 -8.96
C LEU A 130 6.54 -16.01 -9.88
N SER A 131 7.70 -16.34 -9.33
CA SER A 131 8.96 -16.38 -10.10
C SER A 131 9.32 -17.79 -10.63
N ALA A 132 8.58 -18.81 -10.18
CA ALA A 132 8.69 -20.21 -10.59
C ALA A 132 8.33 -20.46 -12.07
#